data_AF-A0A7C5H9J4-F1
#
_entry.id   AF-A0A7C5H9J4-F1
#
_cell.length_a   1.000
_cell.length_b   1.000
_cell.length_c   1.000
_cell.angle_alpha   90.00
_cell.angle_beta   90.00
_cell.angle_gamma   90.00
#
_symmetry.space_group_name_H-M   'P 1'
#
loop_
_entity.id
_entity.type
_entity.pdbx_description
1 polymer ?
#
loop_
_entity_poly.entity_id
_entity_poly.type
_entity_poly.pdbx_seq_one_letter_code
_entity_poly.pdbx_strand_id
1 'polypeptide(L)'
;EYAAVIEIDMNEITEPILACPNDPDDVATLSEILADDKRPNNIDEVFVGVLKEMKPSDFKDIVSSPGGTTIAGVATLENRAVRAAFIEAMASCYDRALELGKKE
;
A
#
# COMPACT_ATOMS: atom_id res chain seq x y z
N GLU A 1 1.57 28.98 13.27
CA GLU A 1 2.36 28.25 14.27
C GLU A 1 1.77 26.85 14.38
N TYR A 2 2.59 25.81 14.37
CA TYR A 2 2.11 24.42 14.45
C TYR A 2 1.79 24.05 15.90
N ALA A 3 0.75 23.24 16.12
CA ALA A 3 0.41 22.75 17.46
C ALA A 3 1.48 21.78 18.01
N ALA A 4 2.11 21.00 17.14
CA ALA A 4 3.27 20.16 17.43
C ALA A 4 4.04 19.89 16.14
N VAL A 5 5.34 19.61 16.27
CA VAL A 5 6.20 19.09 15.19
C VAL A 5 6.78 17.78 15.69
N ILE A 6 6.62 16.71 14.91
CA ILE A 6 7.17 15.39 15.19
C ILE A 6 8.16 15.09 14.07
N GLU A 7 9.43 14.93 14.42
CA GLU A 7 10.48 14.51 13.50
C GLU A 7 10.68 12.99 13.64
N ILE A 8 10.76 12.30 12.51
CA ILE A 8 10.93 10.84 12.45
C ILE A 8 12.21 10.57 11.68
N ASP A 9 13.20 9.96 12.34
CA ASP A 9 14.42 9.49 11.68
C ASP A 9 14.16 8.13 11.03
N MET A 10 14.20 8.10 9.71
CA MET A 10 13.98 6.88 8.94
C MET A 10 15.07 5.82 9.16
N ASN A 11 16.25 6.20 9.65
CA ASN A 11 17.32 5.26 9.96
C ASN A 11 17.04 4.42 11.21
N GLU A 12 16.16 4.91 12.10
CA GLU A 12 15.76 4.19 13.32
C GLU A 12 14.69 3.13 13.03
N ILE A 13 14.00 3.20 11.89
CA ILE A 13 13.01 2.21 11.46
C ILE A 13 13.73 1.05 10.78
N THR A 14 14.27 0.14 11.58
CA THR A 14 15.05 -1.01 11.10
C THR A 14 14.24 -2.30 10.92
N GLU A 15 12.97 -2.30 11.34
CA GLU A 15 12.10 -3.48 11.28
C GLU A 15 10.68 -3.15 10.80
N PRO A 16 9.94 -4.14 10.27
CA PRO A 16 8.55 -3.94 9.86
C PRO A 16 7.67 -3.57 11.06
N ILE A 17 6.85 -2.53 10.87
CA ILE A 17 5.84 -2.08 11.83
C ILE A 17 4.48 -2.61 11.36
N LEU A 18 3.71 -3.19 12.28
CA LEU A 18 2.40 -3.77 12.04
C LEU A 18 1.38 -3.09 12.96
N ALA A 19 0.16 -2.88 12.45
CA ALA A 19 -0.99 -2.50 13.27
C ALA A 19 -1.72 -3.76 13.74
N CYS A 20 -2.11 -3.79 15.00
CA CYS A 20 -2.73 -4.96 15.61
C CYS A 20 -4.18 -5.15 15.14
N PRO A 21 -4.72 -6.38 15.24
CA PRO A 21 -6.11 -6.63 14.86
C PRO A 21 -7.08 -5.76 15.66
N ASN A 22 -8.02 -5.13 14.95
CA ASN A 22 -9.11 -4.31 15.48
C ASN A 22 -8.73 -2.96 16.11
N ASP A 23 -7.45 -2.58 16.15
CA ASP A 23 -7.01 -1.27 16.65
C ASP A 23 -5.87 -0.71 15.78
N PRO A 24 -6.14 0.32 14.94
CA PRO A 24 -5.11 0.93 14.09
C PRO A 24 -4.07 1.76 14.87
N ASP A 25 -4.34 2.11 16.12
CA ASP A 25 -3.42 2.88 16.97
C ASP A 25 -2.48 1.98 17.80
N ASP A 26 -2.80 0.68 17.95
CA ASP A 26 -1.92 -0.34 18.55
C ASP A 26 -0.93 -0.84 17.51
N VAL A 27 0.17 -0.10 17.34
CA VAL A 27 1.28 -0.46 16.45
C VAL A 27 2.44 -1.09 17.22
N ALA A 28 3.00 -2.17 16.68
CA ALA A 28 4.14 -2.87 17.24
C ALA A 28 5.06 -3.37 16.13
N THR A 29 6.30 -3.65 16.47
CA THR A 29 7.22 -4.23 15.50
C THR A 29 6.98 -5.72 15.33
N LEU A 30 7.43 -6.28 14.21
CA LEU A 30 7.27 -7.71 13.95
C LEU A 30 7.89 -8.57 15.06
N SER A 31 9.05 -8.15 15.58
CA SER A 31 9.75 -8.85 16.66
C SER A 31 8.92 -8.86 17.96
N GLU A 32 8.28 -7.74 18.29
CA GLU A 32 7.43 -7.60 19.48
C GLU A 32 6.16 -8.45 19.37
N ILE A 33 5.54 -8.51 18.19
CA ILE A 33 4.35 -9.35 17.96
C ILE A 33 4.69 -10.83 18.13
N LEU A 34 5.83 -11.27 17.60
CA LEU A 34 6.26 -12.66 17.71
C LEU A 34 6.66 -13.07 19.12
N ALA A 35 7.07 -12.11 19.97
CA ALA A 35 7.46 -12.36 21.35
C ALA A 35 6.28 -12.39 22.34
N ASP A 36 5.09 -11.92 21.95
CA ASP A 36 3.91 -11.88 22.80
C ASP A 36 2.97 -13.06 22.52
N ASP A 37 2.98 -14.05 23.42
CA ASP A 37 2.13 -15.24 23.34
C ASP A 37 0.62 -14.94 23.36
N LYS A 38 0.21 -13.72 23.77
CA LYS A 38 -1.20 -13.30 23.75
C LYS A 38 -1.67 -12.84 22.38
N ARG A 39 -0.74 -12.53 21.48
CA ARG A 39 -1.05 -12.04 20.14
C ARG A 39 -1.33 -13.23 19.20
N PRO A 40 -2.34 -13.12 18.33
CA PRO A 40 -2.65 -14.18 17.39
C PRO A 40 -1.53 -14.26 16.34
N ASN A 41 -0.78 -15.35 16.38
CA ASN A 41 0.33 -15.60 15.45
C ASN A 41 -0.08 -16.50 14.28
N ASN A 42 -1.26 -17.13 14.37
CA ASN A 42 -1.82 -17.90 13.28
C ASN A 42 -2.51 -16.96 12.29
N ILE A 43 -2.07 -17.01 11.04
CA ILE A 43 -2.66 -16.21 9.96
C ILE A 43 -3.43 -17.17 9.07
N ASP A 44 -4.75 -17.13 9.19
CA ASP A 44 -5.64 -17.98 8.40
C ASP A 44 -5.78 -17.49 6.96
N GLU A 45 -5.81 -16.16 6.77
CA GLU A 45 -5.98 -15.53 5.48
C GLU A 45 -5.09 -14.28 5.36
N VAL A 46 -4.45 -14.11 4.19
CA VAL A 46 -3.64 -12.94 3.85
C VAL A 46 -4.27 -12.23 2.67
N PHE A 47 -4.49 -10.92 2.80
CA PHE A 47 -4.97 -10.09 1.71
C PHE A 47 -3.85 -9.18 1.19
N VAL A 48 -3.50 -9.34 -0.09
CA VAL A 48 -2.59 -8.45 -0.83
C VAL A 48 -3.42 -7.85 -1.98
N GLY A 49 -3.68 -6.54 -1.97
CA GLY A 49 -4.67 -5.87 -2.83
C GLY A 49 -4.58 -6.29 -4.31
N VAL A 50 -5.67 -6.67 -4.99
CA VAL A 50 -6.91 -5.91 -5.27
C VAL A 50 -8.17 -6.49 -4.61
N LEU A 51 -9.05 -5.60 -4.12
CA LEU A 51 -10.29 -5.93 -3.40
C LEU A 51 -11.29 -6.65 -4.33
N LYS A 52 -11.67 -7.87 -3.98
CA LYS A 52 -12.49 -8.78 -4.80
C LYS A 52 -13.94 -8.27 -5.02
N GLU A 53 -14.44 -7.39 -4.15
CA GLU A 53 -15.85 -6.94 -4.15
C GLU A 53 -16.05 -5.42 -4.28
N MET A 54 -14.99 -4.64 -4.49
CA MET A 54 -15.08 -3.17 -4.62
C MET A 54 -14.32 -2.69 -5.84
N LYS A 55 -14.91 -1.79 -6.63
CA LYS A 55 -14.19 -1.20 -7.75
C LYS A 55 -13.12 -0.25 -7.21
N PRO A 56 -11.93 -0.16 -7.83
CA PRO A 56 -10.92 0.81 -7.43
C PRO A 56 -11.42 2.27 -7.40
N SER A 57 -12.44 2.61 -8.21
CA SER A 57 -13.12 3.91 -8.17
C SER A 57 -13.81 4.16 -6.84
N ASP A 58 -14.52 3.17 -6.34
CA ASP A 58 -15.32 3.28 -5.12
C ASP A 58 -14.36 3.44 -3.92
N PHE A 59 -13.21 2.75 -3.96
CA PHE A 59 -12.16 2.93 -2.97
C PHE A 59 -11.57 4.35 -2.98
N LYS A 60 -11.27 4.89 -4.19
CA LYS A 60 -10.80 6.28 -4.35
C LYS A 60 -11.79 7.25 -3.72
N ASP A 61 -13.09 7.01 -3.88
CA ASP A 61 -14.15 7.88 -3.36
C ASP A 61 -14.30 7.77 -1.83
N ILE A 62 -14.12 6.60 -1.21
CA ILE A 62 -14.21 6.46 0.26
C ILE A 62 -12.98 6.99 1.01
N VAL A 63 -11.79 6.99 0.39
CA VAL A 63 -10.55 7.49 1.03
C VAL A 63 -10.17 8.91 0.61
N SER A 64 -10.92 9.52 -0.31
CA SER A 64 -10.62 10.85 -0.84
C SER A 64 -11.84 11.77 -0.73
N SER A 65 -11.84 12.62 0.31
CA SER A 65 -12.88 13.66 0.42
C SER A 65 -12.73 14.73 -0.67
N PRO A 66 -13.83 15.32 -1.16
CA PRO A 66 -13.77 16.46 -2.08
C PRO A 66 -12.91 17.60 -1.51
N GLY A 67 -11.90 18.03 -2.26
CA GLY A 67 -10.97 19.09 -1.84
C GLY A 67 -9.93 18.68 -0.77
N GLY A 68 -9.87 17.40 -0.38
CA GLY A 68 -8.88 16.89 0.57
C GLY A 68 -7.46 16.77 -0.01
N THR A 69 -6.49 16.45 0.85
CA THR A 69 -5.09 16.26 0.46
C THR A 69 -4.91 15.02 -0.42
N THR A 70 -5.62 13.92 -0.12
CA THR A 70 -5.57 12.67 -0.89
C THR A 70 -6.01 12.89 -2.34
N ILE A 71 -7.13 13.57 -2.58
CA ILE A 71 -7.62 13.80 -3.96
C ILE A 71 -6.68 14.71 -4.75
N ALA A 72 -6.02 15.67 -4.09
CA ALA A 72 -5.00 16.51 -4.73
C ALA A 72 -3.76 15.69 -5.16
N GLY A 73 -3.33 14.76 -4.31
CA GLY A 73 -2.28 13.78 -4.64
C GLY A 73 -2.68 12.89 -5.81
N VAL A 74 -3.87 12.29 -5.77
CA VAL A 74 -4.37 11.43 -6.86
C VAL A 74 -4.51 12.21 -8.17
N ALA A 75 -5.04 13.44 -8.13
CA ALA A 75 -5.13 14.30 -9.32
C ALA A 75 -3.75 14.58 -9.93
N THR A 76 -2.72 14.76 -9.10
CA THR A 76 -1.33 14.93 -9.56
C THR A 76 -0.83 13.68 -10.27
N LEU A 77 -1.06 12.50 -9.69
CA LEU A 77 -0.67 11.22 -10.30
C LEU A 77 -1.40 10.97 -11.63
N GLU A 78 -2.69 11.32 -11.70
CA GLU A 78 -3.50 11.22 -12.92
C GLU A 78 -3.00 12.18 -14.00
N ASN A 79 -2.69 13.44 -13.66
CA ASN A 79 -2.10 14.41 -14.58
C ASN A 79 -0.72 13.99 -15.08
N ARG A 80 0.01 13.17 -14.33
CA ARG A 80 1.31 12.60 -14.72
C ARG A 80 1.17 11.25 -15.44
N ALA A 81 -0.05 10.84 -15.78
CA ALA A 81 -0.36 9.60 -16.49
C ALA A 81 0.22 8.33 -15.81
N VAL A 82 0.39 8.35 -14.48
CA VAL A 82 1.01 7.24 -13.73
C VAL A 82 0.28 5.92 -13.96
N ARG A 83 -1.06 5.95 -14.01
CA ARG A 83 -1.87 4.76 -14.32
C ARG A 83 -1.57 4.20 -15.71
N ALA A 84 -1.45 5.07 -16.71
CA ALA A 84 -1.13 4.64 -18.08
C ALA A 84 0.28 4.04 -18.15
N ALA A 85 1.25 4.67 -17.49
CA ALA A 85 2.63 4.20 -17.43
C ALA A 85 2.73 2.77 -16.87
N PHE A 86 1.99 2.44 -15.81
CA PHE A 86 1.96 1.07 -15.26
C PHE A 86 1.34 0.05 -16.24
N ILE A 87 0.27 0.44 -16.94
CA ILE A 87 -0.36 -0.44 -17.94
C ILE A 87 0.60 -0.70 -19.10
N GLU A 88 1.26 0.34 -19.60
CA GLU A 88 2.25 0.24 -20.68
C GLU A 88 3.47 -0.59 -20.27
N ALA A 89 3.95 -0.43 -19.03
CA ALA A 89 5.04 -1.24 -18.50
C ALA A 89 4.66 -2.73 -18.47
N MET A 90 3.45 -3.05 -17.99
CA MET A 90 2.95 -4.43 -17.97
C MET A 90 2.80 -5.01 -19.38
N ALA A 91 2.25 -4.25 -20.33
CA ALA A 91 2.17 -4.66 -21.73
C ALA A 91 3.55 -4.92 -22.32
N SER A 92 4.52 -4.03 -22.07
CA SER A 92 5.90 -4.18 -22.54
C SER A 92 6.58 -5.42 -21.96
N CYS A 93 6.36 -5.70 -20.66
CA CYS A 93 6.83 -6.93 -20.02
C CYS A 93 6.22 -8.18 -20.65
N TYR A 94 4.91 -8.14 -20.95
CA TYR A 94 4.20 -9.25 -21.59
C TYR A 94 4.70 -9.51 -23.02
N ASP A 95 4.84 -8.47 -23.83
CA ASP A 95 5.38 -8.57 -25.18
C ASP A 95 6.79 -9.15 -25.17
N ARG A 96 7.63 -8.67 -24.24
CA ARG A 96 8.99 -9.19 -24.06
C ARG A 96 9.00 -10.66 -23.65
N ALA A 97 8.08 -11.08 -22.78
CA ALA A 97 7.94 -12.48 -22.37
C ALA A 97 7.56 -13.37 -23.56
N LEU A 98 6.65 -12.92 -24.44
CA LEU A 98 6.29 -13.63 -25.66
C LEU A 98 7.46 -13.74 -26.64
N GLU A 99 8.25 -12.69 -26.82
CA GLU A 99 9.45 -12.73 -27.68
C GLU A 99 10.48 -13.75 -27.18
N LEU A 100 10.70 -13.79 -25.87
CA LEU A 100 11.60 -14.75 -25.24
C LEU A 100 11.07 -16.19 -25.37
N GLY A 101 9.76 -16.39 -25.24
CA GLY A 101 9.11 -17.70 -25.39
C GLY A 101 9.05 -18.22 -26.84
N LYS A 102 9.21 -17.35 -27.85
CA LYS A 102 9.29 -17.73 -29.28
C LYS A 102 10.69 -18.13 -29.75
N LYS A 103 11.70 -18.07 -28.89
CA LYS A 103 13.10 -18.44 -29.20
C LYS A 103 13.41 -19.92 -28.98
N GLU A 104 12.40 -20.77 -28.81
CA GLU A 104 12.50 -22.23 -28.82
C GLU A 104 11.94 -22.84 -30.11
#